data_AF-A0A967MY37-F1
#
_entry.id   AF-A0A967MY37-F1
#
_cell.length_a   1.000
_cell.length_b   1.000
_cell.length_c   1.000
_cell.angle_alpha   90.00
_cell.angle_beta   90.00
_cell.angle_gamma   90.00
#
_symmetry.space_group_name_H-M   'P 1'
#
loop_
_entity.id
_entity.type
_entity.pdbx_description
1 polymer ?
#
loop_
_entity_poly.entity_id
_entity_poly.type
_entity_poly.pdbx_seq_one_letter_code
_entity_poly.pdbx_strand_id
1 'polypeptide(L)' 'GESGCGKSTLGRMIAGILDPTSGDILFKGESILGAANSQDREAALKVQMIFQDPFA' A
#
# COMPACT_ATOMS: atom_id res chain seq x y z
N GLY A 1 -6.23 2.93 16.30
CA GLY A 1 -5.29 2.07 17.04
C GLY A 1 -4.19 2.90 17.64
N GLU A 2 -3.64 2.47 18.78
CA GLU A 2 -2.55 3.13 19.52
C GLU A 2 -1.28 3.34 18.66
N SER A 3 -0.39 4.21 19.11
CA SER A 3 0.92 4.37 18.44
C SER A 3 1.67 3.03 18.41
N GLY A 4 2.33 2.73 17.30
CA GLY A 4 3.04 1.45 17.13
C GLY A 4 2.18 0.24 16.75
N CYS A 5 0.85 0.32 16.74
CA CYS A 5 -0.01 -0.84 16.43
C CYS A 5 -0.04 -1.25 14.93
N GLY A 6 0.83 -0.69 14.08
CA GLY A 6 0.97 -1.10 12.68
C GLY A 6 0.13 -0.34 11.64
N LYS A 7 -0.62 0.71 12.01
CA LYS A 7 -1.46 1.50 11.06
C LYS A 7 -0.68 2.00 9.84
N SER A 8 0.48 2.62 10.06
CA SER A 8 1.30 3.17 8.99
C SER A 8 1.93 2.09 8.13
N THR A 9 2.27 0.94 8.73
CA THR A 9 2.77 -0.24 8.01
C THR A 9 1.70 -0.76 7.04
N LEU A 10 0.47 -0.95 7.54
CA LEU A 10 -0.66 -1.38 6.72
C LEU A 10 -0.98 -0.36 5.61
N GLY A 11 -1.02 0.93 5.94
CA GLY A 11 -1.27 2.00 4.96
C GLY A 11 -0.23 2.01 3.83
N ARG A 12 1.05 1.82 4.15
CA ARG A 12 2.13 1.71 3.16
C ARG A 12 2.00 0.45 2.29
N MET A 13 1.54 -0.66 2.84
CA MET A 13 1.28 -1.87 2.07
C MET A 13 0.13 -1.68 1.07
N ILE A 14 -0.97 -1.06 1.50
CA ILE A 14 -2.11 -0.74 0.63
C ILE A 14 -1.70 0.26 -0.48
N ALA A 15 -0.82 1.21 -0.16
CA ALA A 15 -0.30 2.17 -1.12
C ALA A 15 0.78 1.60 -2.06
N GLY A 16 1.14 0.30 -1.93
CA GLY A 16 2.19 -0.32 -2.73
C GLY A 16 3.61 0.20 -2.42
N ILE A 17 3.81 0.85 -1.27
CA ILE A 17 5.11 1.38 -0.80
C ILE A 17 5.92 0.28 -0.10
N LEU A 18 5.24 -0.70 0.52
CA LEU A 18 5.84 -1.77 1.28
C LEU A 18 5.20 -3.11 0.89
N ASP A 19 6.00 -4.10 0.52
CA ASP A 19 5.45 -5.43 0.23
C ASP A 19 5.04 -6.15 1.52
N PRO A 20 3.88 -6.84 1.52
CA PRO A 20 3.51 -7.72 2.62
C PRO A 20 4.43 -8.95 2.63
N THR A 21 4.83 -9.39 3.83
CA THR A 21 5.61 -10.63 3.98
C THR A 21 4.84 -11.87 3.52
N SER A 22 3.51 -11.85 3.68
CA SER A 22 2.62 -12.94 3.30
C SER A 22 1.19 -12.41 3.14
N GLY A 23 0.36 -13.13 2.38
CA GLY A 23 -1.02 -12.76 2.12
C GLY A 23 -1.20 -12.05 0.77
N ASP A 24 -2.43 -11.64 0.50
CA ASP A 24 -2.79 -10.97 -0.75
C ASP A 24 -3.54 -9.66 -0.49
N ILE A 25 -3.40 -8.70 -1.39
CA ILE A 25 -4.15 -7.44 -1.39
C ILE A 25 -5.00 -7.41 -2.64
N LEU A 26 -6.33 -7.41 -2.46
CA LEU A 26 -7.28 -7.39 -3.55
C LEU A 26 -7.88 -5.99 -3.68
N PHE A 27 -7.69 -5.36 -4.84
CA PHE A 27 -8.40 -4.15 -5.21
C PHE A 27 -9.44 -4.50 -6.28
N LYS A 28 -10.72 -4.27 -5.96
CA LYS A 28 -11.85 -4.66 -6.83
C LYS A 28 -11.86 -6.15 -7.24
N GLY A 29 -11.35 -7.01 -6.37
CA GLY A 29 -11.28 -8.46 -6.60
C GLY A 29 -10.06 -8.92 -7.40
N GLU A 30 -9.19 -8.01 -7.84
CA GLU A 30 -7.93 -8.34 -8.51
C GLU A 30 -6.76 -8.17 -7.55
N SER A 31 -5.83 -9.12 -7.57
CA SER A 31 -4.59 -9.01 -6.80
C SER A 31 -3.75 -7.87 -7.35
N ILE A 32 -3.26 -7.04 -6.43
CA ILE A 32 -2.31 -5.96 -6.74
C ILE A 32 -0.88 -6.31 -6.29
N LEU A 33 -0.64 -7.58 -5.90
CA LEU A 33 0.66 -8.07 -5.50
C LEU A 33 1.28 -8.88 -6.65
N GLY A 34 2.52 -8.56 -7.01
CA GLY A 34 3.37 -9.45 -7.80
C GLY A 34 3.22 -9.40 -9.33
N ALA A 35 2.42 -8.51 -9.94
CA ALA A 35 2.51 -8.32 -11.38
C ALA A 35 3.57 -7.27 -11.72
N ALA A 36 4.74 -7.74 -12.14
CA ALA A 36 5.82 -6.94 -12.71
C ALA A 36 5.45 -6.22 -14.04
N ASN A 37 4.16 -6.00 -14.30
CA ASN A 37 3.65 -5.37 -15.51
C ASN A 37 3.11 -3.98 -15.16
N SER A 38 3.48 -3.01 -15.98
CA SER A 38 3.17 -1.57 -15.95
C SER A 38 1.77 -1.10 -15.48
N GLN A 39 0.78 -1.98 -15.38
CA GLN A 39 -0.58 -1.71 -14.89
C GLN A 39 -0.65 -1.61 -13.35
N ASP A 40 0.21 -2.34 -12.60
CA ASP A 40 0.25 -2.31 -11.13
C ASP A 40 0.77 -0.97 -10.59
N ARG A 41 1.68 -0.34 -11.34
CA ARG A 41 2.14 1.02 -11.05
C ARG A 41 1.01 2.03 -11.16
N GLU A 42 0.06 1.81 -12.08
CA GLU A 42 -1.08 2.70 -12.28
C GLU A 42 -2.11 2.61 -11.15
N ALA A 43 -2.24 1.43 -10.50
CA ALA A 43 -3.03 1.25 -9.30
C ALA A 43 -2.35 1.85 -8.05
N ALA A 44 -1.03 1.62 -7.89
CA ALA A 44 -0.23 2.25 -6.84
C ALA A 44 -0.25 3.80 -6.93
N LEU A 45 -0.24 4.35 -8.15
CA LEU A 45 -0.36 5.80 -8.40
C LEU A 45 -1.74 6.39 -7.98
N LYS A 46 -2.79 5.58 -7.84
CA LYS A 46 -4.13 6.04 -7.44
C LYS A 46 -4.32 6.14 -5.92
N VAL A 47 -3.43 5.54 -5.13
CA VAL A 47 -3.45 5.66 -3.66
C VAL A 47 -2.39 6.66 -3.23
N GLN A 48 -2.80 7.91 -3.06
CA GLN A 48 -1.93 8.97 -2.58
C GLN A 48 -2.00 9.02 -1.05
N MET A 49 -0.90 8.60 -0.40
CA MET A 49 -0.78 8.69 1.05
C MET A 49 -0.52 10.14 1.46
N ILE A 50 -1.41 10.70 2.27
CA ILE A 50 -1.14 11.97 2.97
C ILE A 50 -0.48 11.61 4.30
N PHE A 51 0.78 12.05 4.47
CA PHE A 51 1.51 11.86 5.71
C PHE A 51 1.03 12.88 6.76
N GLN A 52 0.98 12.45 8.02
CA GLN A 52 0.59 13.32 9.13
C GLN A 52 1.55 14.50 9.30
N ASP A 53 2.82 14.31 8.94
CA ASP A 53 3.79 15.39 8.79
C ASP A 53 4.27 15.42 7.33
N PRO A 54 3.87 16.43 6.54
CA PRO A 54 4.30 16.54 5.15
C PRO A 54 5.74 17.05 4.99
N PHE A 55 6.47 17.38 6.07
CA PHE A 55 7.80 18.01 6.04
C PHE A 55 8.91 17.31 6.83
N ALA A 56 8.65 16.16 7.46
CA ALA A 56 9.64 15.44 8.26
C ALA A 56 10.44 14.38 7.49
#